data_AF-A0A2P5CZI7-F1
#
_entry.id   AF-A0A2P5CZI7-F1
#
_cell.length_a   1.000
_cell.length_b   1.000
_cell.length_c   1.000
_cell.angle_alpha   90.00
_cell.angle_beta   90.00
_cell.angle_gamma   90.00
#
_symmetry.space_group_name_H-M   'P 1'
#
loop_
_entity.id
_entity.type
_entity.pdbx_description
1 polymer ?
#
loop_
_entity_poly.entity_id
_entity_poly.type
_entity_poly.pdbx_seq_one_letter_code
_entity_poly.pdbx_strand_id
1 'polypeptide(L)'
;MSHSRSMFIASSTPQSNRYPLPSYVHVFTIFTRIAEKSKDLDFPAGVCHIVGVGGHFSGGSYGDLMRKYGLAVDNIIDAQLVNADGKLLDRESMGEDLFWAIRGGGAASFGVVLAWKIRLLPVPSSPRISFCKS
;
A
#
# COMPACT_ATOMS: atom_id res chain seq x y z
N MET A 1 -17.68 29.78 -14.86
CA MET A 1 -17.23 29.31 -13.53
C MET A 1 -17.93 28.00 -13.22
N SER A 2 -17.27 26.86 -13.46
CA SER A 2 -17.77 25.54 -13.04
C SER A 2 -16.57 24.71 -12.60
N HIS A 3 -16.69 24.18 -11.39
CA HIS A 3 -15.62 23.55 -10.62
C HIS A 3 -15.13 22.25 -11.26
N SER A 4 -13.82 22.17 -11.50
CA SER A 4 -13.11 20.94 -11.83
C SER A 4 -13.12 20.01 -10.62
N ARG A 5 -14.06 19.06 -10.57
CA ARG A 5 -13.93 17.87 -9.73
C ARG A 5 -12.87 16.99 -10.37
N SER A 6 -11.64 17.06 -9.86
CA SER A 6 -10.57 16.12 -10.17
C SER A 6 -10.95 14.75 -9.62
N MET A 7 -11.73 14.03 -10.42
CA MET A 7 -12.11 12.65 -10.22
C MET A 7 -10.86 11.82 -10.50
N PHE A 8 -10.32 11.19 -9.46
CA PHE A 8 -9.31 10.13 -9.54
C PHE A 8 -9.89 8.91 -10.28
N ILE A 9 -10.18 9.05 -11.57
CA ILE A 9 -10.44 7.90 -12.44
C ILE A 9 -9.08 7.47 -12.99
N ALA A 10 -8.64 6.32 -12.51
CA ALA A 10 -7.47 5.60 -13.00
C ALA A 10 -7.53 5.50 -14.53
N SER A 11 -6.60 6.16 -15.20
CA SER A 11 -6.38 6.00 -16.64
C SER A 11 -5.76 4.63 -16.90
N SER A 12 -6.37 3.88 -17.81
CA SER A 12 -5.97 2.55 -18.24
C SER A 12 -4.70 2.59 -19.09
N THR A 13 -3.54 2.54 -18.44
CA THR A 13 -2.26 2.17 -19.08
C THR A 13 -1.96 0.70 -18.73
N PRO A 14 -1.08 -0.03 -19.46
CA PRO A 14 -0.56 -1.34 -19.07
C PRO A 14 0.43 -1.21 -17.87
N GLN A 15 -0.02 -0.55 -16.81
CA GLN A 15 0.60 -0.37 -15.49
C GLN A 15 -0.15 -1.23 -14.46
N SER A 16 -0.42 -2.49 -14.81
CA SER A 16 -1.46 -3.37 -14.22
C SER A 16 -1.28 -3.75 -12.75
N ASN A 17 -0.26 -3.22 -12.07
CA ASN A 17 0.19 -3.76 -10.78
C ASN A 17 0.55 -2.69 -9.73
N ARG A 18 0.19 -1.42 -9.97
CA ARG A 18 0.49 -0.30 -9.09
C ARG A 18 -0.80 0.32 -8.56
N TYR A 19 -0.99 0.27 -7.25
CA TYR A 19 -2.25 0.70 -6.63
C TYR A 19 -2.00 1.80 -5.61
N PRO A 20 -2.54 3.02 -5.82
CA PRO A 20 -2.57 4.04 -4.78
C PRO A 20 -3.61 3.63 -3.72
N LEU A 21 -3.18 3.59 -2.47
CA LEU A 21 -3.96 3.20 -1.32
C LEU A 21 -3.97 4.34 -0.30
N PRO A 22 -5.12 4.93 0.01
CA PRO A 22 -5.20 5.90 1.10
C PRO A 22 -4.85 5.23 2.44
N SER A 23 -4.16 5.95 3.32
CA SER A 23 -3.67 5.41 4.59
C SER A 23 -4.79 5.04 5.58
N TYR A 24 -5.99 5.61 5.41
CA TYR A 24 -7.16 5.38 6.27
C TYR A 24 -7.96 4.13 5.91
N VAL A 25 -7.59 3.38 4.87
CA VAL A 25 -8.28 2.12 4.54
C VAL A 25 -7.75 0.96 5.39
N HIS A 26 -8.54 -0.10 5.51
CA HIS A 26 -8.12 -1.34 6.17
C HIS A 26 -7.46 -2.30 5.19
N VAL A 27 -6.61 -3.18 5.73
CA VAL A 27 -5.97 -4.26 4.95
C VAL A 27 -7.01 -5.13 4.24
N PHE A 28 -8.18 -5.36 4.85
CA PHE A 28 -9.31 -6.04 4.22
C PHE A 28 -9.66 -5.47 2.84
N THR A 29 -9.76 -4.14 2.74
CA THR A 29 -10.13 -3.44 1.51
C THR A 29 -9.10 -3.66 0.40
N ILE A 30 -7.84 -3.89 0.74
CA ILE A 30 -6.80 -4.23 -0.23
C ILE A 30 -7.11 -5.61 -0.83
N PHE A 31 -7.30 -6.62 0.01
CA PHE A 31 -7.52 -7.99 -0.44
C PHE A 31 -8.79 -8.13 -1.27
N THR A 32 -9.90 -7.48 -0.87
CA THR A 32 -11.14 -7.52 -1.65
C THR A 32 -10.96 -6.88 -3.01
N ARG A 33 -10.34 -5.69 -3.08
CA ARG A 33 -10.07 -5.01 -4.36
C ARG A 33 -9.14 -5.79 -5.28
N ILE A 34 -8.15 -6.49 -4.72
CA ILE A 34 -7.26 -7.36 -5.52
C ILE A 34 -8.06 -8.55 -6.04
N ALA A 35 -8.83 -9.22 -5.18
CA ALA A 35 -9.62 -10.40 -5.53
C ALA A 35 -10.69 -10.10 -6.61
N GLU A 36 -11.29 -8.92 -6.60
CA GLU A 36 -12.22 -8.45 -7.64
C GLU A 36 -11.53 -8.25 -8.99
N LYS A 37 -10.26 -7.84 -9.00
CA LYS A 37 -9.53 -7.51 -10.23
C LYS A 37 -8.78 -8.70 -10.83
N SER A 38 -8.18 -9.55 -10.01
CA SER A 38 -7.35 -10.65 -10.48
C SER A 38 -7.27 -11.79 -9.47
N LYS A 39 -7.23 -13.02 -9.99
CA LYS A 39 -7.02 -14.24 -9.21
C LYS A 39 -5.54 -14.58 -9.02
N ASP A 40 -4.67 -14.01 -9.85
CA ASP A 40 -3.25 -14.36 -9.94
C ASP A 40 -2.34 -13.30 -9.30
N LEU A 41 -2.91 -12.27 -8.68
CA LEU A 41 -2.17 -11.22 -7.98
C LEU A 41 -2.50 -11.23 -6.49
N ASP A 42 -1.50 -10.92 -5.68
CA ASP A 42 -1.63 -10.75 -4.23
C ASP A 42 -0.63 -9.75 -3.67
N PHE A 43 -0.76 -9.42 -2.39
CA PHE A 43 0.13 -8.50 -1.69
C PHE A 43 0.48 -9.04 -0.28
N PRO A 44 1.76 -9.00 0.14
CA PRO A 44 2.19 -9.52 1.45
C PRO A 44 1.83 -8.54 2.58
N ALA A 45 0.54 -8.46 2.91
CA ALA A 45 0.03 -7.76 4.10
C ALA A 45 -0.31 -8.74 5.23
N GLY A 46 -0.73 -8.18 6.37
CA GLY A 46 -1.04 -8.96 7.56
C GLY A 46 -2.37 -9.70 7.45
N VAL A 47 -2.47 -10.78 8.24
CA VAL A 47 -3.69 -11.60 8.32
C VAL A 47 -4.86 -10.89 9.00
N CYS A 48 -4.58 -9.93 9.88
CA CYS A 48 -5.63 -9.19 10.59
C CYS A 48 -6.28 -8.15 9.67
N HIS A 49 -7.50 -8.43 9.24
CA HIS A 49 -8.22 -7.67 8.22
C HIS A 49 -8.60 -6.24 8.65
N ILE A 50 -8.79 -6.01 9.95
CA ILE A 50 -9.22 -4.72 10.51
C ILE A 50 -8.06 -3.73 10.72
N VAL A 51 -6.80 -4.13 10.52
CA VAL A 51 -5.66 -3.23 10.72
C VAL A 51 -5.66 -2.15 9.65
N GLY A 52 -5.45 -0.90 10.07
CA GLY A 52 -5.32 0.25 9.18
C GLY A 52 -4.00 0.22 8.40
N VAL A 53 -4.07 0.49 7.10
CA VAL A 53 -2.93 0.37 6.18
C VAL A 53 -1.81 1.37 6.50
N GLY A 54 -2.16 2.58 6.93
CA GLY A 54 -1.19 3.63 7.28
C GLY A 54 -0.15 3.15 8.29
N GLY A 55 -0.61 2.71 9.46
CA GLY A 55 0.25 2.21 10.53
C GLY A 55 0.93 0.87 10.17
N HIS A 56 0.15 -0.06 9.61
CA HIS A 56 0.63 -1.41 9.25
C HIS A 56 1.88 -1.32 8.37
N PHE A 57 1.80 -0.59 7.27
CA PHE A 57 2.91 -0.44 6.33
C PHE A 57 4.06 0.34 6.94
N SER A 58 3.80 1.37 7.73
CA SER A 58 4.86 2.17 8.33
C SER A 58 5.77 1.38 9.31
N GLY A 59 5.25 0.29 9.87
CA GLY A 59 5.95 -0.58 10.85
C GLY A 59 6.48 -1.89 10.27
N GLY A 60 6.55 -2.04 8.95
CA GLY A 60 7.09 -3.24 8.30
C GLY A 60 6.03 -4.20 7.78
N SER A 61 5.03 -4.54 8.59
CA SER A 61 3.98 -5.54 8.31
C SER A 61 4.50 -6.95 8.00
N TYR A 62 3.94 -7.95 8.68
CA TYR A 62 4.23 -9.36 8.43
C TYR A 62 2.95 -10.11 8.05
N GLY A 63 3.07 -11.14 7.20
CA GLY A 63 1.97 -12.02 6.80
C GLY A 63 2.45 -13.30 6.13
N ASP A 64 1.53 -14.14 5.67
CA ASP A 64 1.83 -15.49 5.18
C ASP A 64 2.76 -15.50 3.97
N LEU A 65 2.69 -14.45 3.16
CA LEU A 65 3.51 -14.26 1.97
C LEU A 65 4.93 -13.74 2.27
N MET A 66 5.26 -13.42 3.54
CA MET A 66 6.52 -12.76 3.88
C MET A 66 7.76 -13.59 3.51
N ARG A 67 7.69 -14.92 3.68
CA ARG A 67 8.84 -15.81 3.44
C ARG A 67 9.22 -15.87 1.96
N LYS A 68 8.27 -15.61 1.06
CA LYS A 68 8.48 -15.67 -0.40
C LYS A 68 8.71 -14.29 -1.00
N TYR A 69 8.06 -13.26 -0.46
CA TYR A 69 7.99 -11.94 -1.08
C TYR A 69 8.49 -10.78 -0.22
N GLY A 70 9.00 -11.07 0.98
CA GLY A 70 9.43 -10.05 1.94
C GLY A 70 8.26 -9.38 2.65
N LEU A 71 8.56 -8.32 3.39
CA LEU A 71 7.58 -7.56 4.14
C LEU A 71 6.69 -6.72 3.20
N ALA A 72 5.60 -6.16 3.71
CA ALA A 72 4.76 -5.25 2.92
C ALA A 72 5.59 -4.05 2.43
N VAL A 73 6.48 -3.54 3.29
CA VAL A 73 7.34 -2.38 3.02
C VAL A 73 8.32 -2.58 1.86
N ASP A 74 8.74 -3.81 1.60
CA ASP A 74 9.63 -4.14 0.48
C ASP A 74 8.92 -4.02 -0.88
N ASN A 75 7.59 -4.00 -0.83
CA ASN A 75 6.70 -3.94 -1.99
C ASN A 75 6.01 -2.58 -2.15
N ILE A 76 6.42 -1.57 -1.36
CA ILE A 76 6.02 -0.17 -1.53
C ILE A 76 6.97 0.50 -2.53
N ILE A 77 6.39 1.13 -3.55
CA ILE A 77 7.14 1.79 -4.62
C ILE A 77 7.16 3.32 -4.48
N ASP A 78 6.17 3.88 -3.81
CA ASP A 78 5.98 5.32 -3.66
C ASP A 78 5.06 5.61 -2.46
N ALA A 79 5.11 6.82 -1.94
CA ALA A 79 4.31 7.26 -0.80
C ALA A 79 4.04 8.77 -0.87
N GLN A 80 2.90 9.19 -0.34
CA GLN A 80 2.56 10.59 -0.16
C GLN A 80 2.57 10.93 1.32
N LEU A 81 3.46 11.84 1.70
CA LEU A 81 3.67 12.27 3.09
C LEU A 81 3.42 13.76 3.21
N VAL A 82 2.78 14.20 4.28
CA VAL A 82 2.74 15.60 4.68
C VAL A 82 3.76 15.82 5.78
N ASN A 83 4.71 16.72 5.54
CA ASN A 83 5.74 17.08 6.51
C ASN A 83 5.21 18.04 7.60
N ALA A 84 6.04 18.36 8.59
CA ALA A 84 5.68 19.29 9.66
C ALA A 84 5.35 20.71 9.15
N ASP A 85 5.88 21.10 7.98
CA ASP A 85 5.58 22.39 7.33
C ASP A 85 4.25 22.38 6.55
N GLY A 86 3.52 21.26 6.54
CA GLY A 86 2.27 21.10 5.79
C GLY A 86 2.47 20.92 4.28
N LYS A 87 3.68 20.67 3.81
CA LYS A 87 3.97 20.40 2.39
C LYS A 87 3.70 18.94 2.07
N LEU A 88 3.03 18.72 0.94
CA LEU A 88 2.85 17.38 0.37
C LEU A 88 4.15 16.97 -0.34
N LEU A 89 4.69 15.84 0.08
CA LEU A 89 5.90 15.23 -0.46
C LEU A 89 5.56 13.87 -1.09
N ASP A 90 5.89 13.73 -2.36
CA ASP A 90 6.02 12.45 -3.06
C ASP A 90 7.46 11.90 -2.91
N ARG A 91 7.72 10.66 -3.34
CA ARG A 91 9.03 10.00 -3.21
C ARG A 91 10.20 10.87 -3.70
N GLU A 92 10.06 11.49 -4.87
CA GLU A 92 11.12 12.32 -5.46
C GLU A 92 11.42 13.56 -4.60
N SER A 93 10.39 14.18 -4.03
CA SER A 93 10.52 15.38 -3.20
C SER A 93 10.94 15.11 -1.76
N MET A 94 10.64 13.93 -1.21
CA MET A 94 11.04 13.56 0.15
C MET A 94 12.49 13.09 0.24
N GLY A 95 13.06 12.59 -0.87
CA GLY A 95 14.38 11.98 -0.92
C GLY A 95 14.40 10.52 -0.47
N GLU A 96 15.40 9.77 -0.93
CA GLU A 96 15.46 8.32 -0.68
C GLU A 96 15.67 7.96 0.79
N ASP A 97 16.35 8.80 1.58
CA ASP A 97 16.58 8.55 3.01
C ASP A 97 15.27 8.61 3.81
N LEU A 98 14.44 9.61 3.54
CA LEU A 98 13.13 9.74 4.18
C LEU A 98 12.17 8.65 3.70
N PHE A 99 12.21 8.33 2.40
CA PHE A 99 11.45 7.22 1.84
C PHE A 99 11.86 5.86 2.45
N TRP A 100 13.13 5.67 2.77
CA TRP A 100 13.61 4.49 3.49
C TRP A 100 13.11 4.48 4.94
N ALA A 101 13.19 5.61 5.64
CA ALA A 101 12.82 5.72 7.05
C ALA A 101 11.32 5.42 7.30
N ILE A 102 10.43 5.90 6.42
CA ILE A 102 8.99 5.64 6.56
C ILE A 102 8.60 4.18 6.30
N ARG A 103 9.47 3.39 5.65
CA ARG A 103 9.25 1.98 5.29
C ARG A 103 9.77 1.02 6.37
N GLY A 104 9.27 1.18 7.59
CA GLY A 104 9.57 0.29 8.72
C GLY A 104 10.04 1.01 9.98
N GLY A 105 10.52 2.26 9.85
CA GLY A 105 10.94 3.09 10.98
C GLY A 105 9.79 3.82 11.69
N GLY A 106 8.54 3.61 11.28
CA GLY A 106 7.38 4.32 11.81
C GLY A 106 7.24 5.72 11.22
N ALA A 107 6.34 5.85 10.24
CA ALA A 107 6.15 7.10 9.49
C ALA A 107 5.60 8.25 10.37
N ALA A 108 4.93 7.92 11.47
CA ALA A 108 4.41 8.90 12.43
C ALA A 108 5.50 9.79 13.05
N SER A 109 6.76 9.32 13.08
CA SER A 109 7.90 10.12 13.57
C SER A 109 8.34 11.20 12.58
N PHE A 110 7.96 11.07 11.31
CA PHE A 110 8.44 11.94 10.23
C PHE A 110 7.34 12.82 9.63
N GLY A 111 6.07 12.43 9.78
CA GLY A 111 4.93 13.20 9.28
C GLY A 111 3.64 12.37 9.21
N VAL A 112 2.70 12.84 8.40
CA VAL A 112 1.41 12.16 8.19
C VAL A 112 1.37 11.55 6.80
N VAL A 113 1.32 10.23 6.72
CA VAL A 113 1.19 9.53 5.43
C VAL A 113 -0.25 9.58 4.96
N LEU A 114 -0.47 10.08 3.75
CA LEU A 114 -1.79 10.16 3.13
C LEU A 114 -2.09 8.95 2.26
N ALA A 115 -1.10 8.49 1.49
CA ALA A 115 -1.27 7.38 0.57
C ALA A 115 0.01 6.59 0.37
N TRP A 116 -0.16 5.30 0.10
CA TRP A 116 0.89 4.36 -0.26
C TRP A 116 0.66 3.84 -1.66
N LYS A 117 1.72 3.69 -2.44
CA LYS A 117 1.67 3.04 -3.74
C LYS A 117 2.35 1.69 -3.62
N ILE A 118 1.57 0.64 -3.81
CA ILE A 118 2.06 -0.74 -3.68
C ILE A 118 2.26 -1.38 -5.05
N ARG A 119 3.18 -2.33 -5.11
CA ARG A 119 3.36 -3.28 -6.20
C ARG A 119 2.68 -4.60 -5.80
N LEU A 120 1.67 -5.06 -6.53
CA LEU A 120 1.15 -6.42 -6.30
C LEU A 120 2.12 -7.45 -6.89
N LEU A 121 1.96 -8.70 -6.51
CA LEU A 121 2.90 -9.76 -6.83
C LEU A 121 2.15 -10.93 -7.45
N PRO A 122 2.72 -11.60 -8.47
CA PRO A 122 2.12 -12.77 -9.06
C PRO A 122 2.14 -13.93 -8.08
N VAL A 123 0.98 -14.56 -7.86
CA VAL A 123 0.81 -15.76 -7.04
C VAL A 123 0.21 -16.88 -7.87
N PRO A 124 0.60 -18.16 -7.65
CA PRO A 124 0.00 -19.28 -8.35
C PRO A 124 -1.48 -19.41 -7.98
N SER A 125 -2.32 -19.76 -8.96
CA SER A 125 -3.78 -19.90 -8.84
C SER A 125 -4.23 -21.08 -7.95
N SER A 126 -3.30 -21.88 -7.43
CA SER A 126 -3.52 -22.88 -6.36
C SER A 126 -4.15 -22.21 -5.13
N PRO A 127 -4.94 -22.92 -4.29
CA PRO A 127 -5.80 -22.27 -3.31
C PRO A 127 -4.99 -21.29 -2.46
N ARG A 128 -5.36 -20.00 -2.60
CA ARG A 128 -4.83 -18.90 -1.81
C ARG A 128 -4.87 -19.36 -0.36
N ILE A 129 -3.71 -19.50 0.27
CA ILE A 129 -3.60 -19.82 1.70
C ILE A 129 -4.04 -18.55 2.44
N SER A 130 -5.33 -18.27 2.39
CA SER A 130 -6.01 -17.42 3.36
C SER A 130 -6.56 -18.39 4.37
N PHE A 131 -5.83 -18.57 5.47
CA PHE A 131 -6.32 -19.28 6.65
C PHE A 131 -7.43 -18.43 7.30
N CYS A 132 -8.60 -18.39 6.67
CA CYS A 132 -9.87 -18.03 7.28
C CYS A 132 -11.03 -18.51 6.38
N LYS A 133 -11.28 -19.82 6.38
CA LYS A 133 -12.64 -20.35 6.30
C LYS A 133 -12.97 -20.84 7.70
N SER A 134 -13.62 -20.01 8.50
CA SER A 134 -14.47 -20.46 9.60
C SER A 134 -15.92 -20.33 9.17
#